data_AF-A0A2N5C9K1-F1
#
_entry.id   AF-A0A2N5C9K1-F1
#
_cell.length_a   1.000
_cell.length_b   1.000
_cell.length_c   1.000
_cell.angle_alpha   90.00
_cell.angle_beta   90.00
_cell.angle_gamma   90.00
#
_symmetry.space_group_name_H-M   'P 1'
#
loop_
_entity.id
_entity.type
_entity.pdbx_description
1 polymer ?
#
loop_
_entity_poly.entity_id
_entity_poly.type
_entity_poly.pdbx_seq_one_letter_code
_entity_poly.pdbx_strand_id
1 'polypeptide(L)' 'MAMSKTTKKKYLKALNRSLKKEAGKDFGSSFVFYPIGAKPKDATGVTASDAANPQELQVMEAVQARVYAEFSSTSVAA' A
#
# COMPACT_ATOMS: atom_id res chain seq x y z
N MET A 1 15.44 -1.29 -9.50
CA MET A 1 14.42 -1.67 -10.51
C MET A 1 13.20 -0.77 -10.38
N ALA A 2 12.73 -0.14 -11.47
CA ALA A 2 11.47 0.59 -11.47
C ALA A 2 10.30 -0.40 -11.56
N MET A 3 9.47 -0.47 -10.52
CA MET A 3 8.28 -1.33 -10.51
C MET A 3 7.36 -0.98 -11.69
N SER A 4 6.99 -1.99 -12.48
CA SER A 4 6.06 -1.84 -13.60
C SER A 4 4.72 -1.26 -13.13
N LYS A 5 4.07 -0.46 -13.97
CA LYS A 5 2.77 0.19 -13.68
C LYS A 5 1.72 -0.80 -13.16
N THR A 6 1.71 -2.00 -13.73
CA THR A 6 0.82 -3.11 -13.34
C THR A 6 1.13 -3.62 -11.95
N THR A 7 2.41 -3.77 -11.59
CA THR A 7 2.85 -4.19 -10.26
C THR A 7 2.49 -3.15 -9.21
N LYS A 8 2.71 -1.86 -9.50
CA LYS A 8 2.31 -0.75 -8.60
C LYS A 8 0.78 -0.73 -8.35
N LYS A 9 -0.03 -0.94 -9.38
CA LYS A 9 -1.49 -1.06 -9.23
C LYS A 9 -1.89 -2.29 -8.41
N LYS A 10 -1.29 -3.46 -8.68
CA LYS A 10 -1.55 -4.68 -7.91
C LYS A 10 -1.16 -4.50 -6.43
N TYR A 11 -0.02 -3.87 -6.19
CA TYR A 11 0.48 -3.55 -4.85
C TYR A 11 -0.49 -2.64 -4.09
N LEU A 12 -0.91 -1.51 -4.68
CA LEU A 12 -1.90 -0.61 -4.07
C LEU A 12 -3.23 -1.31 -3.77
N LYS A 13 -3.68 -2.20 -4.67
CA LYS A 13 -4.91 -2.97 -4.47
C LYS A 13 -4.77 -4.00 -3.34
N ALA A 14 -3.62 -4.66 -3.24
CA ALA A 14 -3.33 -5.61 -2.17
C ALA A 14 -3.28 -4.90 -0.80
N LEU A 15 -2.62 -3.74 -0.72
CA LEU A 15 -2.59 -2.91 0.47
C LEU A 15 -4.00 -2.53 0.96
N ASN A 16 -4.83 -1.94 0.10
CA ASN A 16 -6.19 -1.55 0.49
C ASN A 16 -7.08 -2.77 0.83
N ARG A 17 -6.84 -3.93 0.22
CA ARG A 17 -7.56 -5.17 0.55
C ARG A 17 -7.15 -5.71 1.91
N SER A 18 -5.87 -5.72 2.22
CA SER A 18 -5.35 -6.14 3.53
C SER A 18 -5.74 -5.15 4.62
N LEU A 19 -5.72 -3.85 4.32
CA LEU A 19 -6.17 -2.81 5.24
C LEU A 19 -7.64 -2.99 5.62
N LYS A 20 -8.53 -3.21 4.65
CA LYS A 20 -9.94 -3.53 4.92
C LYS A 20 -10.14 -4.81 5.74
N LYS A 21 -9.21 -5.77 5.65
CA LYS A 21 -9.28 -7.02 6.43
C LYS A 21 -8.81 -6.81 7.87
N GLU A 22 -7.70 -6.10 8.08
CA GLU A 22 -7.15 -5.86 9.41
C GLU A 22 -7.95 -4.81 10.17
N ALA A 23 -8.33 -3.74 9.49
CA ALA A 23 -8.89 -2.54 10.11
C ALA A 23 -10.41 -2.42 9.96
N GLY A 24 -11.02 -3.32 9.20
CA GLY A 24 -12.47 -3.38 9.01
C GLY A 24 -13.02 -2.31 8.06
N LYS A 25 -14.35 -2.19 8.04
CA LYS A 25 -15.10 -1.32 7.11
C LYS A 25 -15.11 0.15 7.55
N ASP A 26 -14.79 0.42 8.81
CA ASP A 26 -14.85 1.75 9.45
C ASP A 26 -13.52 2.53 9.38
N PHE A 27 -12.49 1.90 8.79
CA PHE A 27 -11.19 2.54 8.67
C PHE A 27 -11.26 3.69 7.66
N GLY A 28 -11.17 4.92 8.17
CA GLY A 28 -11.24 6.15 7.37
C GLY A 28 -10.00 6.36 6.49
N SER A 29 -8.90 5.70 6.84
CA SER A 29 -7.64 5.80 6.11
C SER A 29 -7.55 4.79 4.96
N SER A 30 -6.91 5.18 3.85
CA SER A 30 -6.67 4.30 2.70
C SER A 30 -5.29 4.54 2.12
N PHE A 31 -4.72 3.52 1.47
CA PHE A 31 -3.46 3.70 0.76
C PHE A 31 -3.69 4.37 -0.59
N VAL A 32 -2.87 5.36 -0.90
CA VAL A 32 -2.84 6.11 -2.16
C VAL A 32 -1.41 6.18 -2.69
N PHE A 33 -1.23 6.55 -3.96
CA PHE A 33 0.11 6.76 -4.52
C PHE A 33 0.74 8.04 -3.96
N TYR A 34 2.05 8.01 -3.77
CA TYR A 34 2.86 9.18 -3.41
C TYR A 34 3.67 9.69 -4.63
N PRO A 35 3.73 11.01 -4.87
CA PRO A 35 2.98 12.08 -4.20
C PRO A 35 1.45 11.94 -4.37
N ILE A 36 0.65 12.49 -3.45
CA ILE A 36 -0.81 12.34 -3.46
C ILE A 36 -1.37 12.81 -4.81
N GLY A 37 -2.19 11.97 -5.45
CA GLY A 37 -2.70 12.22 -6.81
C GLY A 37 -1.78 11.76 -7.94
N ALA A 38 -0.60 11.22 -7.63
CA ALA A 38 0.30 10.67 -8.64
C ALA A 38 -0.34 9.50 -9.39
N LYS A 39 -0.14 9.49 -10.70
CA LYS A 39 -0.52 8.34 -11.53
C LYS A 39 0.47 7.20 -11.25
N PRO A 40 0.07 5.91 -11.43
CA PRO A 40 0.97 4.77 -11.22
C PRO A 40 2.31 4.86 -11.98
N LYS A 41 2.34 5.59 -13.09
CA LYS A 41 3.54 5.83 -13.89
C LYS A 41 4.54 6.78 -13.22
N ASP A 42 4.05 7.76 -12.47
CA ASP A 42 4.83 8.83 -11.83
C ASP A 42 4.96 8.62 -10.31
N ALA A 43 4.18 7.69 -9.75
CA ALA A 43 4.19 7.35 -8.34
C ALA A 43 5.56 6.81 -7.93
N THR A 44 6.19 7.44 -6.94
CA THR A 44 7.46 6.99 -6.37
C THR A 44 7.24 5.98 -5.24
N GLY A 45 6.05 5.99 -4.64
CA GLY A 45 5.66 5.04 -3.61
C GLY A 45 4.16 5.04 -3.37
N VAL A 46 3.78 4.51 -2.21
CA VAL A 46 2.43 4.56 -1.66
C VAL A 46 2.50 5.18 -0.27
N THR A 47 1.45 5.89 0.11
CA THR A 47 1.34 6.55 1.41
C THR A 47 -0.10 6.48 1.90
N ALA A 48 -0.34 6.90 3.14
CA ALA A 48 -1.67 7.04 3.69
C ALA A 48 -2.37 8.28 3.13
N SER A 49 -3.66 8.17 2.84
CA SER A 49 -4.48 9.28 2.36
C SER A 49 -4.78 10.29 3.47
N ASP A 50 -5.06 9.83 4.69
CA ASP A 50 -5.57 10.67 5.78
C ASP A 50 -5.38 10.00 7.15
N ALA A 51 -4.21 9.40 7.41
CA ALA A 51 -3.97 8.75 8.70
C ALA A 51 -3.84 9.79 9.81
N ALA A 52 -4.95 10.09 10.49
CA ALA A 52 -5.02 11.06 11.58
C ALA A 52 -4.59 10.47 12.92
N ASN A 53 -4.75 9.15 13.12
CA ASN A 53 -4.48 8.49 14.41
C ASN A 53 -3.22 7.59 14.39
N PRO A 54 -2.45 7.56 15.49
CA PRO A 54 -1.25 6.71 15.61
C PRO A 54 -1.55 5.21 15.56
N GLN A 55 -2.75 4.79 15.99
CA GLN A 55 -3.19 3.39 15.86
C GLN A 55 -3.44 3.02 14.39
N GLU A 56 -4.02 3.93 13.61
CA GLU A 56 -4.23 3.71 12.18
C GLU A 56 -2.90 3.64 11.43
N LEU A 57 -1.97 4.52 11.78
CA LEU A 57 -0.59 4.51 11.28
C LEU A 57 0.10 3.15 11.52
N GLN A 58 0.03 2.60 12.73
CA GLN A 58 0.63 1.29 13.02
C GLN A 58 0.02 0.16 12.18
N VAL A 59 -1.30 0.13 12.02
CA VAL A 59 -1.97 -0.87 11.18
C VAL A 59 -1.54 -0.70 9.72
N MET A 60 -1.46 0.53 9.23
CA MET A 60 -0.99 0.80 7.87
C MET A 60 0.47 0.37 7.67
N GLU A 61 1.37 0.66 8.60
CA GLU A 61 2.77 0.21 8.53
C GLU A 61 2.86 -1.32 8.53
N ALA A 62 2.11 -2.01 9.40
CA ALA A 62 2.09 -3.47 9.46
C ALA A 62 1.56 -4.10 8.17
N VAL A 63 0.46 -3.58 7.62
CA VAL A 63 -0.10 -4.00 6.34
C VAL A 63 0.89 -3.75 5.21
N GLN A 64 1.56 -2.59 5.21
CA GLN A 64 2.55 -2.25 4.20
C GLN A 64 3.75 -3.18 4.24
N ALA A 65 4.28 -3.48 5.42
CA ALA A 65 5.39 -4.40 5.61
C ALA A 65 5.03 -5.82 5.14
N ARG A 66 3.85 -6.32 5.50
CA ARG A 66 3.36 -7.65 5.07
C ARG A 66 3.21 -7.76 3.56
N VAL A 67 2.48 -6.82 2.96
CA VAL A 67 2.24 -6.83 1.51
C VAL A 67 3.54 -6.57 0.75
N TYR A 68 4.43 -5.72 1.27
CA TYR A 68 5.75 -5.53 0.70
C TYR A 68 6.58 -6.81 0.73
N ALA A 69 6.60 -7.52 1.86
CA ALA A 69 7.29 -8.81 1.98
C ALA A 69 6.74 -9.84 0.98
N GLU A 70 5.42 -9.94 0.82
CA GLU A 70 4.78 -10.84 -0.15
C GLU A 70 5.19 -10.50 -1.61
N PHE A 71 5.21 -9.22 -1.96
CA PHE A 71 5.63 -8.76 -3.29
C PHE A 71 7.15 -8.87 -3.51
N SER A 72 7.96 -8.63 -2.49
CA SER A 72 9.42 -8.77 -2.53
C SER A 72 9.83 -10.24 -2.62
N SER A 73 9.11 -11.15 -1.96
CA SER A 73 9.36 -12.59 -2.02
C SER A 73 9.02 -13.16 -3.39
N THR A 74 7.97 -12.65 -4.03
CA THR A 74 7.60 -13.02 -5.40
C THR A 74 8.62 -12.52 -6.44
N SER A 75 9.44 -11.53 -6.11
CA SER A 75 10.52 -11.02 -6.99
C SER A 75 11.84 -11.79 -6.87
N VAL A 76 11.99 -12.67 -5.88
CA VAL A 76 13.20 -13.49 -5.63
C VAL A 76 13.04 -14.94 -6.13
N ALA A 77 11.89 -15.29 -6.69
CA ALA A 77 11.68 -16.57 -7.37
C ALA A 77 11.59 -16.34 -8.89
N ALA A 78 12.72 -15.99 -9.50
CA ALA A 78 12.93 -16.08 -10.95
C ALA A 78 14.35 -16.56 -11.22
#